data_AF-A0A2M8Q796-F1
#
_entry.id   AF-A0A2M8Q796-F1
#
_cell.length_a   1.000
_cell.length_b   1.000
_cell.length_c   1.000
_cell.angle_alpha   90.00
_cell.angle_beta   90.00
_cell.angle_gamma   90.00
#
_symmetry.space_group_name_H-M   'P 1'
#
loop_
_entity.id
_entity.type
_entity.pdbx_description
1 polymer ?
#
loop_
_entity_poly.entity_id
_entity_poly.type
_entity_poly.pdbx_seq_one_letter_code
_entity_poly.pdbx_strand_id
1 'polypeptide(L)'
;MWTYDPAKTAEILESKGYVKNARGYYEKDGKELTLDITTHEAFIEKQRIAQVIVEQLQAVGINASTRNEAGSTWDENWRNGNFEARVGWQTCGSVNEPWASMEQFNAKWLRPIGERADYDVWRWSGPAAEEFGKLVDEIGSLPLG
;
A
#
# COMPACT_ATOMS: atom_id res chain seq x y z
N MET A 1 -6.31 -16.99 -6.98
CA MET A 1 -7.11 -15.75 -7.17
C MET A 1 -7.62 -15.33 -5.80
N TRP A 2 -7.51 -14.05 -5.43
CA TRP A 2 -7.96 -13.56 -4.12
C TRP A 2 -9.48 -13.44 -4.10
N THR A 3 -10.12 -13.80 -2.99
CA THR A 3 -11.57 -13.66 -2.76
C THR A 3 -11.82 -12.68 -1.62
N TYR A 4 -12.93 -11.93 -1.68
CA TYR A 4 -13.38 -11.13 -0.55
C TYR A 4 -13.90 -12.05 0.55
N ASP A 5 -13.18 -12.14 1.67
CA ASP A 5 -13.48 -13.04 2.79
C ASP A 5 -13.19 -12.38 4.15
N PRO A 6 -14.18 -11.66 4.72
CA PRO A 6 -14.07 -11.05 6.04
C PRO A 6 -13.76 -12.03 7.18
N ALA A 7 -14.23 -13.29 7.08
CA ALA A 7 -13.99 -14.29 8.09
C ALA A 7 -12.51 -14.72 8.08
N LYS A 8 -11.92 -14.84 6.89
CA LYS A 8 -10.48 -15.11 6.75
C LYS A 8 -9.63 -13.96 7.29
N THR A 9 -10.07 -12.72 7.16
CA THR A 9 -9.39 -11.57 7.80
C THR A 9 -9.33 -11.74 9.32
N ALA A 10 -10.45 -12.07 9.96
CA ALA A 10 -10.50 -12.30 11.40
C ALA A 10 -9.54 -13.43 11.83
N GLU A 11 -9.56 -14.57 11.14
CA GLU A 11 -8.65 -15.70 11.40
C GLU A 11 -7.17 -15.30 11.31
N ILE A 12 -6.79 -14.53 10.29
CA ILE A 12 -5.41 -14.06 10.11
C ILE A 12 -5.01 -13.11 11.24
N LEU A 13 -5.88 -12.20 11.66
CA LEU A 13 -5.58 -11.23 12.72
C LEU A 13 -5.46 -11.93 14.08
N GLU A 14 -6.41 -12.81 14.40
CA GLU A 14 -6.43 -13.55 15.67
C GLU A 14 -5.25 -14.52 15.78
N SER A 15 -4.88 -15.23 14.69
CA SER A 15 -3.69 -16.08 14.68
C SER A 15 -2.38 -15.31 14.87
N LYS A 16 -2.37 -14.00 14.61
CA LYS A 16 -1.23 -13.10 14.89
C LYS A 16 -1.28 -12.47 16.28
N GLY A 17 -2.26 -12.82 17.10
CA GLY A 17 -2.42 -12.36 18.48
C GLY A 17 -3.15 -11.03 18.63
N TYR A 18 -3.88 -10.58 17.60
CA TYR A 18 -4.77 -9.43 17.74
C TYR A 18 -6.09 -9.84 18.41
N VAL A 19 -6.60 -8.98 19.27
CA VAL A 19 -7.90 -9.16 19.95
C VAL A 19 -8.75 -7.91 19.78
N LYS A 20 -10.08 -8.06 19.70
CA LYS A 20 -10.96 -6.89 19.63
C LYS A 20 -11.09 -6.22 21.00
N ASN A 21 -10.98 -4.90 21.03
CA ASN A 21 -11.22 -4.08 22.20
C ASN A 21 -12.72 -3.78 22.39
N ALA A 22 -13.06 -3.02 23.44
CA ALA A 22 -14.44 -2.67 23.78
C ALA A 22 -15.18 -1.87 22.67
N ARG A 23 -14.44 -1.24 21.75
CA ARG A 23 -15.00 -0.51 20.60
C ARG A 23 -15.17 -1.40 19.35
N GLY A 24 -14.74 -2.66 19.41
CA GLY A 24 -14.84 -3.61 18.31
C GLY A 24 -13.65 -3.60 17.35
N TYR A 25 -12.59 -2.83 17.63
CA TYR A 25 -11.38 -2.78 16.81
C TYR A 25 -10.29 -3.69 17.36
N TYR A 26 -9.55 -4.35 16.47
CA TYR A 26 -8.41 -5.19 16.81
C TYR A 26 -7.28 -4.35 17.40
N GLU A 27 -6.65 -4.88 18.44
CA GLU A 27 -5.46 -4.34 19.08
C GLU A 27 -4.48 -5.47 19.44
N LYS A 28 -3.21 -5.11 19.59
CA LYS A 28 -2.16 -6.01 20.06
C LYS A 28 -1.20 -5.21 20.93
N ASP A 29 -0.82 -5.78 22.08
CA ASP A 29 0.10 -5.13 23.03
C ASP A 29 -0.34 -3.70 23.44
N GLY A 30 -1.66 -3.52 23.61
CA GLY A 30 -2.28 -2.23 23.96
C GLY A 30 -2.30 -1.18 22.85
N LYS A 31 -1.97 -1.57 21.61
CA LYS A 31 -2.02 -0.69 20.43
C LYS A 31 -3.10 -1.15 19.46
N GLU A 32 -4.04 -0.27 19.18
CA GLU A 32 -5.08 -0.50 18.18
C GLU A 32 -4.47 -0.62 16.78
N LEU A 33 -5.02 -1.52 15.98
CA LEU A 33 -4.70 -1.66 14.57
C LEU A 33 -5.44 -0.57 13.79
N THR A 34 -4.71 0.47 13.44
CA THR A 34 -5.19 1.61 12.66
C THR A 34 -4.66 1.56 11.23
N LEU A 35 -5.30 2.32 10.33
CA LEU A 35 -4.74 2.57 9.00
C LEU A 35 -5.21 3.95 8.49
N ASP A 36 -4.28 4.86 8.26
CA ASP A 36 -4.58 6.17 7.67
C ASP A 36 -4.27 6.21 6.17
N ILE A 37 -5.29 6.43 5.36
CA ILE A 37 -5.24 6.39 3.90
C ILE A 37 -5.26 7.81 3.31
N THR A 38 -4.16 8.21 2.66
CA THR A 38 -4.11 9.48 1.92
C THR A 38 -4.71 9.37 0.53
N THR A 39 -5.35 10.45 0.10
CA THR A 39 -5.75 10.64 -1.30
C THR A 39 -5.42 12.05 -1.77
N HIS A 40 -5.27 12.22 -3.08
CA HIS A 40 -5.05 13.52 -3.68
C HIS A 40 -6.37 14.33 -3.68
N GLU A 41 -6.31 15.62 -3.32
CA GLU A 41 -7.50 16.49 -3.22
C GLU A 41 -8.34 16.59 -4.51
N ALA A 42 -7.69 16.52 -5.67
CA ALA A 42 -8.36 16.61 -6.97
C ALA A 42 -8.93 15.27 -7.49
N PHE A 43 -8.56 14.13 -6.90
CA PHE A 43 -8.95 12.79 -7.41
C PHE A 43 -10.19 12.25 -6.69
N ILE A 44 -11.36 12.79 -7.06
CA ILE A 44 -12.64 12.48 -6.41
C ILE A 44 -12.99 10.99 -6.48
N GLU A 45 -12.64 10.32 -7.58
CA GLU A 45 -12.80 8.88 -7.73
C GLU A 45 -11.97 8.09 -6.72
N LYS A 46 -10.74 8.53 -6.43
CA LYS A 46 -9.87 7.90 -5.43
C LYS A 46 -10.36 8.13 -4.02
N GLN A 47 -10.91 9.30 -3.74
CA GLN A 47 -11.54 9.62 -2.46
C GLN A 47 -12.72 8.68 -2.17
N ARG A 48 -13.60 8.46 -3.16
CA ARG A 48 -14.73 7.53 -3.03
C ARG A 48 -14.27 6.08 -2.82
N ILE A 49 -13.23 5.65 -3.54
CA ILE A 49 -12.63 4.33 -3.33
C ILE A 49 -12.09 4.20 -1.91
N ALA A 50 -11.36 5.21 -1.41
CA ALA A 50 -10.80 5.19 -0.07
C ALA A 50 -11.89 5.13 1.02
N GLN A 51 -13.02 5.83 0.84
CA GLN A 51 -14.16 5.74 1.75
C GLN A 51 -14.72 4.32 1.83
N VAL A 52 -14.90 3.64 0.69
CA VAL A 52 -15.36 2.23 0.67
C VAL A 52 -14.34 1.30 1.33
N ILE A 53 -13.04 1.52 1.10
CA ILE A 53 -11.99 0.74 1.77
C ILE A 53 -12.05 0.94 3.28
N VAL A 54 -12.21 2.18 3.76
CA VAL A 54 -12.36 2.50 5.19
C VAL A 54 -13.56 1.77 5.78
N GLU A 55 -14.73 1.82 5.13
CA GLU A 55 -15.93 1.12 5.60
C GLU A 55 -15.70 -0.40 5.71
N GLN A 56 -15.07 -1.01 4.70
CA GLN A 56 -14.78 -2.44 4.70
C GLN A 56 -13.76 -2.84 5.77
N LEU A 57 -12.73 -2.04 5.99
CA LEU A 57 -11.73 -2.26 7.04
C LEU A 57 -12.34 -2.11 8.43
N GLN A 58 -13.17 -1.08 8.66
CA GLN A 58 -13.87 -0.89 9.92
C GLN A 58 -14.87 -2.02 10.20
N ALA A 59 -15.58 -2.52 9.19
CA ALA A 59 -16.49 -3.66 9.32
C ALA A 59 -15.80 -4.94 9.81
N VAL A 60 -14.52 -5.13 9.48
CA VAL A 60 -13.71 -6.26 9.97
C VAL A 60 -12.93 -5.93 11.25
N GLY A 61 -13.08 -4.73 11.82
CA GLY A 61 -12.46 -4.35 13.08
C GLY A 61 -11.06 -3.72 12.93
N ILE A 62 -10.72 -3.15 11.78
CA ILE A 62 -9.52 -2.32 11.62
C ILE A 62 -9.95 -0.85 11.69
N ASN A 63 -9.36 -0.06 12.59
CA ASN A 63 -9.72 1.36 12.73
C ASN A 63 -9.05 2.19 11.62
N ALA A 64 -9.63 2.14 10.43
CA ALA A 64 -9.15 2.89 9.27
C ALA A 64 -9.75 4.29 9.19
N SER A 65 -9.00 5.23 8.62
CA SER A 65 -9.45 6.57 8.28
C SER A 65 -8.94 6.98 6.89
N THR A 66 -9.52 8.02 6.32
CA THR A 66 -8.98 8.64 5.10
C THR A 66 -9.03 10.16 5.20
N ARG A 67 -8.07 10.82 4.54
CA ARG A 67 -8.02 12.27 4.38
C ARG A 67 -7.41 12.63 3.03
N ASN A 68 -7.67 13.87 2.63
CA ASN A 68 -7.14 14.43 1.40
C ASN A 68 -5.85 15.20 1.69
N GLU A 69 -4.92 15.17 0.74
CA GLU A 69 -3.70 15.97 0.75
C GLU A 69 -3.68 16.89 -0.47
N ALA A 70 -3.14 18.10 -0.28
CA ALA A 70 -2.86 19.01 -1.37
C ALA A 70 -1.90 18.36 -2.37
N GLY A 71 -2.05 18.63 -3.66
CA GLY A 71 -1.35 17.85 -4.69
C GLY A 71 0.17 17.81 -4.54
N SER A 72 0.80 18.96 -4.28
CA SER A 72 2.24 19.03 -4.05
C SER A 72 2.68 18.26 -2.80
N THR A 73 1.90 18.31 -1.72
CA THR A 73 2.18 17.56 -0.48
C THR A 73 2.03 16.05 -0.71
N TRP A 74 1.00 15.63 -1.43
CA TRP A 74 0.75 14.22 -1.72
C TRP A 74 1.84 13.57 -2.57
N ASP A 75 2.40 14.34 -3.52
CA ASP A 75 3.54 13.94 -4.35
C ASP A 75 4.86 13.95 -3.55
N GLU A 76 5.09 14.96 -2.72
CA GLU A 76 6.29 15.03 -1.88
C GLU A 76 6.31 13.89 -0.85
N ASN A 77 5.18 13.64 -0.19
CA ASN A 77 5.01 12.54 0.74
C ASN A 77 5.22 11.19 0.04
N TRP A 78 4.73 11.03 -1.19
CA TRP A 78 4.98 9.83 -2.01
C TRP A 78 6.48 9.60 -2.21
N ARG A 79 7.15 10.61 -2.76
CA ARG A 79 8.54 10.55 -3.19
C ARG A 79 9.45 10.24 -2.00
N ASN A 80 9.13 10.77 -0.82
CA ASN A 80 9.93 10.60 0.39
C ASN A 80 9.46 9.47 1.31
N GLY A 81 8.34 8.81 1.02
CA GLY A 81 7.85 7.66 1.81
C GLY A 81 7.18 8.07 3.12
N ASN A 82 6.70 9.30 3.18
CA ASN A 82 6.07 9.89 4.35
C ASN A 82 4.55 9.65 4.32
N PHE A 83 4.13 8.40 4.23
CA PHE A 83 2.72 8.01 4.26
C PHE A 83 2.57 6.59 4.85
N GLU A 84 1.42 6.31 5.47
CA GLU A 84 1.10 4.96 5.94
C GLU A 84 0.45 4.15 4.81
N ALA A 85 -0.68 4.64 4.27
CA ALA A 85 -1.32 4.10 3.08
C ALA A 85 -1.78 5.22 2.16
N ARG A 86 -1.97 4.90 0.88
CA ARG A 86 -2.47 5.83 -0.13
C ARG A 86 -3.30 5.12 -1.18
N VAL A 87 -4.26 5.82 -1.75
CA VAL A 87 -5.02 5.36 -2.92
C VAL A 87 -4.70 6.26 -4.11
N GLY A 88 -4.23 5.67 -5.21
CA GLY A 88 -3.80 6.39 -6.40
C GLY A 88 -3.64 5.51 -7.63
N TRP A 89 -2.69 5.87 -8.48
CA TRP A 89 -2.42 5.26 -9.80
C TRP A 89 -0.95 4.83 -9.97
N GLN A 90 -0.16 4.85 -8.89
CA GLN A 90 1.31 4.83 -8.97
C GLN A 90 1.89 3.49 -9.43
N THR A 91 1.07 2.45 -9.49
CA THR A 91 1.45 1.13 -10.01
C THR A 91 0.93 0.87 -11.42
N CYS A 92 0.22 1.82 -12.05
CA CYS A 92 -0.30 1.70 -13.41
C CYS A 92 0.78 2.08 -14.43
N GLY A 93 1.87 1.30 -14.50
CA GLY A 93 3.04 1.65 -15.29
C GLY A 93 2.88 1.46 -16.80
N SER A 94 2.12 0.46 -17.23
CA SER A 94 1.96 0.13 -18.65
C SER A 94 0.73 -0.74 -18.91
N VAL A 95 0.30 -0.76 -20.17
CA VAL A 95 -0.80 -1.59 -20.68
C VAL A 95 -0.35 -2.68 -21.65
N ASN A 96 0.89 -2.60 -22.15
CA ASN A 96 1.43 -3.52 -23.14
C ASN A 96 2.38 -4.55 -22.53
N GLU A 97 2.98 -4.24 -21.38
CA GLU A 97 3.91 -5.12 -20.68
C GLU A 97 3.79 -4.93 -19.16
N PRO A 98 4.20 -5.93 -18.35
CA PRO A 98 4.07 -5.86 -16.88
C PRO A 98 5.26 -5.19 -16.19
N TRP A 99 6.42 -5.11 -16.84
CA TRP A 99 7.68 -4.61 -16.29
C TRP A 99 7.53 -3.20 -15.72
N ALA A 100 6.95 -2.24 -16.43
CA ALA A 100 6.85 -0.86 -15.92
C ALA A 100 6.03 -0.75 -14.63
N SER A 101 5.03 -1.63 -14.44
CA SER A 101 4.24 -1.70 -13.21
C SER A 101 5.00 -2.42 -12.10
N MET A 102 5.77 -3.44 -12.44
CA MET A 102 6.57 -4.22 -11.49
C MET A 102 7.81 -3.47 -11.00
N GLU A 103 8.44 -2.67 -11.87
CA GLU A 103 9.62 -1.86 -11.57
C GLU A 103 9.37 -0.84 -10.44
N GLN A 104 8.10 -0.49 -10.21
CA GLN A 104 7.66 0.32 -9.06
C GLN A 104 8.01 -0.29 -7.70
N PHE A 105 8.37 -1.58 -7.64
CA PHE A 105 8.71 -2.32 -6.43
C PHE A 105 10.11 -2.94 -6.47
N ASN A 106 10.95 -2.55 -7.43
CA ASN A 106 12.30 -3.09 -7.54
C ASN A 106 13.24 -2.50 -6.47
N ALA A 107 13.80 -3.36 -5.62
CA ALA A 107 14.63 -2.97 -4.47
C ALA A 107 15.89 -2.17 -4.83
N LYS A 108 16.33 -2.15 -6.11
CA LYS A 108 17.45 -1.28 -6.54
C LYS A 108 17.14 0.22 -6.39
N TRP A 109 15.87 0.58 -6.28
CA TRP A 109 15.39 1.94 -6.06
C TRP A 109 15.20 2.30 -4.59
N LEU A 110 15.42 1.35 -3.68
CA LEU A 110 15.23 1.54 -2.25
C LEU A 110 16.08 2.72 -1.75
N ARG A 111 15.40 3.67 -1.09
CA ARG A 111 16.03 4.79 -0.36
C ARG A 111 15.47 4.85 1.06
N PRO A 112 16.24 5.38 2.04
CA PRO A 112 15.72 5.69 3.36
C PRO A 112 14.43 6.53 3.31
N ILE A 113 13.58 6.38 4.32
CA ILE A 113 12.42 7.28 4.52
C ILE A 113 12.94 8.71 4.72
N GLY A 114 12.30 9.67 4.06
CA GLY A 114 12.74 11.07 4.01
C GLY A 114 13.64 11.41 2.82
N GLU A 115 14.21 10.41 2.13
CA GLU A 115 14.94 10.60 0.89
C GLU A 115 14.04 10.33 -0.33
N ARG A 116 14.18 11.18 -1.34
CA ARG A 116 13.43 11.08 -2.60
C ARG A 116 13.83 9.79 -3.34
N ALA A 117 12.86 8.94 -3.61
CA ALA A 117 13.02 7.76 -4.46
C ALA A 117 12.31 7.93 -5.81
N ASP A 118 12.86 7.31 -6.86
CA ASP A 118 12.25 7.32 -8.19
C ASP A 118 11.16 6.25 -8.32
N TYR A 119 11.39 5.08 -7.72
CA TYR A 119 10.50 3.92 -7.58
C TYR A 119 10.71 3.27 -6.20
N ASP A 120 10.06 2.14 -5.91
CA ASP A 120 10.03 1.49 -4.58
C ASP A 120 9.71 2.47 -3.44
N VAL A 121 8.75 3.34 -3.69
CA VAL A 121 8.30 4.34 -2.72
C VAL A 121 7.57 3.75 -1.51
N TRP A 122 7.25 2.46 -1.51
CA TRP A 122 6.78 1.74 -0.32
C TRP A 122 7.93 1.20 0.54
N ARG A 123 9.18 1.36 0.09
CA ARG A 123 10.41 0.91 0.77
C ARG A 123 10.36 -0.58 1.06
N TRP A 124 9.82 -1.34 0.11
CA TRP A 124 9.73 -2.78 0.27
C TRP A 124 11.14 -3.37 0.15
N SER A 125 11.55 -4.07 1.20
CA SER A 125 12.94 -4.47 1.37
C SER A 125 13.06 -5.88 1.94
N GLY A 126 14.30 -6.39 1.92
CA GLY A 126 14.65 -7.74 2.37
C GLY A 126 14.74 -8.75 1.23
N PRO A 127 15.05 -10.02 1.54
CA PRO A 127 15.43 -11.02 0.54
C PRO A 127 14.38 -11.24 -0.57
N ALA A 128 13.09 -11.19 -0.22
CA ALA A 128 12.02 -11.35 -1.19
C ALA A 128 11.92 -10.16 -2.17
N ALA A 129 12.20 -8.94 -1.71
CA ALA A 129 12.21 -7.75 -2.56
C ALA A 129 13.42 -7.76 -3.50
N GLU A 130 14.57 -8.23 -3.01
CA GLU A 130 15.78 -8.40 -3.82
C GLU A 130 15.62 -9.49 -4.90
N GLU A 131 14.99 -10.62 -4.54
CA GLU A 131 14.66 -11.69 -5.49
C GLU A 131 13.67 -11.19 -6.55
N PHE A 132 12.61 -10.50 -6.13
CA PHE A 132 11.67 -9.87 -7.04
C PHE A 132 12.36 -8.88 -7.98
N GLY A 133 13.22 -8.00 -7.46
CA GLY A 133 13.97 -7.02 -8.26
C GLY A 133 14.83 -7.68 -9.34
N LYS A 134 15.51 -8.79 -9.03
CA LYS A 134 16.29 -9.56 -10.02
C LYS A 134 15.43 -10.11 -11.15
N LEU A 135 14.24 -10.64 -10.82
CA LEU A 135 13.30 -11.13 -11.83
C LEU A 135 12.77 -9.98 -12.69
N VAL A 136 12.49 -8.82 -12.09
CA VAL A 136 12.07 -7.63 -12.85
C VAL A 136 13.18 -7.13 -13.77
N ASP A 137 14.44 -7.13 -13.33
CA ASP A 137 15.58 -6.77 -14.18
C ASP A 137 15.73 -7.75 -15.36
N GLU A 138 15.50 -9.05 -15.15
CA GLU A 138 15.48 -10.05 -16.22
C GLU A 138 14.37 -9.77 -17.24
N ILE A 139 13.13 -9.51 -16.77
CA ILE A 139 12.01 -9.15 -17.65
C ILE A 139 12.35 -7.91 -18.48
N GLY A 140 12.98 -6.89 -17.89
CA GLY A 140 13.35 -5.64 -18.56
C GLY A 140 14.41 -5.82 -19.67
N SER A 141 15.09 -6.96 -19.74
CA SER A 141 16.03 -7.31 -20.80
C SER A 141 15.41 -8.04 -22.00
N LEU A 142 14.16 -8.51 -21.86
CA LEU A 142 13.45 -9.24 -22.91
C LEU A 142 12.89 -8.28 -23.97
N PRO A 143 12.83 -8.69 -25.25
CA PRO A 143 12.20 -7.88 -26.28
C PRO A 143 10.70 -7.74 -26.01
N LEU A 144 10.13 -6.59 -26.38
CA LEU A 144 8.67 -6.44 -26.47
C LEU A 144 8.15 -7.38 -27.57
N GLY A 145 7.10 -8.14 -27.24
CA GLY A 145 6.43 -9.06 -28.17
C GLY A 145 5.65 -8.37 -29.28
#